data_AF-A0A1W9WYK4-F1
#
_entry.id   AF-A0A1W9WYK4-F1
#
_cell.length_a   1.000
_cell.length_b   1.000
_cell.length_c   1.000
_cell.angle_alpha   90.00
_cell.angle_beta   90.00
_cell.angle_gamma   90.00
#
_symmetry.space_group_name_H-M   'P 1'
#
loop_
_entity.id
_entity.type
_entity.pdbx_description
1 polymer ?
#
loop_
_entity_poly.entity_id
_entity_poly.type
_entity_poly.pdbx_seq_one_letter_code
_entity_poly.pdbx_strand_id
1 'polypeptide(L)'
;MREPFDDWTADELLGHFVSYRKQASPSLKKLLPRRDFRLYGVCTRYPRKLARYAKLRPAGTGIYDVRWGARDIRLIVTRQIPQERRNALWLMFSAVRESVRYGVSKYEGRLDEMSSTIGQMLVKYQVGWINIMPYTVEDYRKELERNVLRSLTPERRLEGLSQ
;
A
#
# COMPACT_ATOMS: atom_id res chain seq x y z
N MET A 1 -12.80 -6.57 -7.73
CA MET A 1 -12.19 -7.93 -7.77
C MET A 1 -10.68 -7.73 -7.59
N ARG A 2 -10.09 -8.00 -6.42
CA ARG A 2 -8.63 -7.83 -6.20
C ARG A 2 -7.92 -9.08 -6.72
N GLU A 3 -7.23 -8.97 -7.85
CA GLU A 3 -6.41 -10.06 -8.36
C GLU A 3 -5.22 -10.35 -7.41
N PRO A 4 -4.80 -11.62 -7.28
CA PRO A 4 -3.64 -11.99 -6.49
C PRO A 4 -2.34 -11.53 -7.18
N PHE A 5 -1.30 -11.23 -6.40
CA PHE A 5 0.03 -10.86 -6.88
C PHE A 5 0.55 -11.89 -7.91
N ASP A 6 0.88 -11.43 -9.11
CA ASP A 6 1.31 -12.24 -10.25
C ASP A 6 2.67 -11.78 -10.80
N ASP A 7 3.09 -12.36 -11.92
CA ASP A 7 4.35 -12.07 -12.61
C ASP A 7 4.42 -10.60 -13.06
N TRP A 8 3.35 -10.07 -13.65
CA TRP A 8 3.27 -8.66 -14.03
C TRP A 8 3.43 -7.73 -12.81
N THR A 9 2.72 -8.02 -11.73
CA THR A 9 2.83 -7.24 -10.48
C THR A 9 4.25 -7.30 -9.90
N ALA A 10 4.94 -8.44 -10.04
CA ALA A 10 6.32 -8.59 -9.60
C ALA A 10 7.27 -7.70 -10.42
N ASP A 11 7.08 -7.63 -11.75
CA ASP A 11 7.86 -6.78 -12.63
C ASP A 11 7.61 -5.28 -12.35
N GLU A 12 6.36 -4.89 -12.10
CA GLU A 12 6.03 -3.52 -11.67
C GLU A 12 6.74 -3.15 -10.37
N LEU A 13 6.76 -4.06 -9.38
CA LEU A 13 7.46 -3.84 -8.12
C LEU A 13 8.98 -3.65 -8.33
N LEU A 14 9.58 -4.40 -9.24
CA LEU A 14 10.99 -4.22 -9.61
C LEU A 14 11.23 -2.85 -10.27
N GLY A 15 10.33 -2.42 -11.16
CA GLY A 15 10.36 -1.10 -11.77
C GLY A 15 10.28 0.02 -10.73
N HIS A 16 9.32 -0.08 -9.79
CA HIS A 16 9.19 0.87 -8.68
C HIS A 16 10.44 0.92 -7.81
N PHE A 17 11.05 -0.22 -7.51
CA PHE A 17 12.33 -0.25 -6.79
C PHE A 17 13.43 0.51 -7.52
N VAL A 18 13.57 0.31 -8.83
CA VAL A 18 14.59 1.02 -9.61
C VAL A 18 14.35 2.53 -9.58
N SER A 19 13.10 2.95 -9.76
CA SER A 19 12.72 4.37 -9.73
C SER A 19 12.97 4.99 -8.35
N TYR A 20 12.46 4.36 -7.29
CA TYR A 20 12.61 4.86 -5.93
C TYR A 20 14.08 4.91 -5.50
N ARG A 21 14.87 3.88 -5.82
CA ARG A 21 16.32 3.90 -5.55
C ARG A 21 17.02 5.05 -6.23
N LYS A 22 16.68 5.38 -7.48
CA LYS A 22 17.25 6.54 -8.18
C LYS A 22 16.91 7.86 -7.48
N GLN A 23 15.65 8.02 -7.04
CA GLN A 23 15.17 9.22 -6.36
C GLN A 23 15.74 9.39 -4.96
N ALA A 24 15.86 8.30 -4.19
CA ALA A 24 16.40 8.32 -2.83
C ALA A 24 17.93 8.43 -2.78
N SER A 25 18.61 8.20 -3.91
CA SER A 25 20.07 8.27 -3.97
C SER A 25 20.56 9.71 -4.13
N PRO A 26 21.75 10.07 -3.59
CA PRO A 26 22.31 11.40 -3.76
C PRO A 26 22.47 11.85 -5.21
N SER A 27 22.77 10.91 -6.12
CA SER A 27 22.78 11.14 -7.56
C SER A 27 22.72 9.83 -8.34
N LEU A 28 22.46 9.91 -9.66
CA LEU A 28 22.48 8.74 -10.54
C LEU A 28 23.88 8.10 -10.68
N LYS A 29 24.95 8.85 -10.38
CA LYS A 29 26.34 8.35 -10.37
C LYS A 29 26.72 7.72 -9.01
N LYS A 30 25.96 8.02 -7.95
CA LYS A 30 26.20 7.53 -6.59
C LYS A 30 24.92 6.90 -6.02
N LEU A 31 24.52 5.77 -6.61
CA LEU A 31 23.33 5.04 -6.17
C LEU A 31 23.56 4.37 -4.81
N LEU A 32 22.61 4.53 -3.90
CA LEU A 32 22.60 3.82 -2.62
C LEU A 32 22.62 2.30 -2.81
N PRO A 33 23.21 1.52 -1.89
CA PRO A 33 23.26 0.07 -1.98
C PRO A 33 21.90 -0.59 -2.20
N ARG A 34 21.86 -1.64 -3.04
CA ARG A 34 20.61 -2.38 -3.32
C ARG A 34 20.02 -3.07 -2.09
N ARG A 35 20.82 -3.33 -1.05
CA ARG A 35 20.43 -4.01 0.20
C ARG A 35 19.60 -3.12 1.13
N ASP A 36 19.69 -1.80 0.95
CA ASP A 36 18.97 -0.82 1.75
C ASP A 36 17.49 -0.73 1.32
N PHE A 37 17.14 -1.36 0.19
CA PHE A 37 15.80 -1.38 -0.39
C PHE A 37 15.27 -2.81 -0.38
N ARG A 38 14.42 -3.11 0.60
CA ARG A 38 13.71 -4.38 0.70
C ARG A 38 12.41 -4.32 -0.11
N LEU A 39 12.10 -5.41 -0.79
CA LEU A 39 10.91 -5.54 -1.62
C LEU A 39 9.83 -6.32 -0.88
N TYR A 40 8.64 -5.73 -0.77
CA TYR A 40 7.48 -6.37 -0.17
C TYR A 40 6.31 -6.36 -1.15
N GLY A 41 5.74 -7.53 -1.41
CA GLY A 41 4.49 -7.68 -2.15
C GLY A 41 3.36 -8.01 -1.17
N VAL A 42 2.30 -7.21 -1.14
CA VAL A 42 1.15 -7.45 -0.27
C VAL A 42 -0.03 -7.94 -1.11
N CYS A 43 -0.59 -9.08 -0.76
CA CYS A 43 -1.76 -9.62 -1.46
C CYS A 43 -2.73 -10.28 -0.48
N THR A 44 -4.01 -10.35 -0.88
CA THR A 44 -5.04 -10.93 -0.01
C THR A 44 -5.01 -12.46 -0.02
N ARG A 45 -4.76 -13.08 -1.17
CA ARG A 45 -4.84 -14.53 -1.36
C ARG A 45 -3.49 -15.06 -1.78
N TYR A 46 -3.24 -16.35 -1.49
CA TYR A 46 -2.01 -17.02 -1.91
C TYR A 46 -1.81 -16.84 -3.44
N PRO A 47 -0.65 -16.36 -3.88
CA PRO A 47 -0.44 -15.95 -5.27
C PRO A 47 -0.19 -17.15 -6.18
N ARG A 48 -1.27 -17.88 -6.49
CA ARG A 48 -1.23 -19.11 -7.31
C ARG A 48 -0.66 -18.87 -8.71
N LYS A 49 -0.93 -17.71 -9.32
CA LYS A 49 -0.38 -17.37 -10.65
C LYS A 49 1.14 -17.28 -10.59
N LEU A 50 1.69 -16.49 -9.66
CA LEU A 50 3.14 -16.37 -9.46
C LEU A 50 3.79 -17.71 -9.08
N ALA A 51 3.12 -18.51 -8.25
CA ALA A 51 3.62 -19.82 -7.80
C ALA A 51 3.86 -20.82 -8.94
N ARG A 52 3.29 -20.59 -10.13
CA ARG A 52 3.55 -21.41 -11.34
C ARG A 52 4.92 -21.13 -11.94
N TYR A 53 5.45 -19.93 -11.74
CA TYR A 53 6.69 -19.46 -12.34
C TYR A 53 7.86 -19.43 -11.34
N ALA A 54 7.56 -19.27 -10.05
CA ALA A 54 8.58 -19.17 -9.02
C ALA A 54 8.21 -19.94 -7.75
N LYS A 55 9.21 -20.56 -7.12
CA LYS A 55 9.03 -21.27 -5.85
C LYS A 55 8.84 -20.26 -4.71
N LEU A 56 7.66 -20.31 -4.09
CA LEU A 56 7.34 -19.55 -2.88
C LEU A 56 7.85 -20.32 -1.65
N ARG A 57 8.90 -19.78 -1.01
CA ARG A 57 9.50 -20.37 0.20
C ARG A 57 8.77 -19.86 1.43
N PRO A 58 8.14 -20.71 2.25
CA PRO A 58 7.49 -20.25 3.47
C PRO A 58 8.54 -19.68 4.44
N ALA A 59 8.27 -18.47 4.95
CA ALA A 59 9.10 -17.79 5.95
C ALA A 59 8.33 -17.53 7.26
N GLY A 60 7.02 -17.80 7.26
CA GLY A 60 6.11 -17.70 8.40
C GLY A 60 4.67 -17.87 7.96
N THR A 61 3.72 -17.90 8.90
CA THR A 61 2.29 -18.02 8.58
C THR A 61 1.83 -16.80 7.77
N GLY A 62 1.47 -17.01 6.50
CA GLY A 62 1.11 -15.95 5.56
C GLY A 62 2.29 -15.13 5.03
N ILE A 63 3.54 -15.56 5.26
CA ILE A 63 4.74 -14.90 4.76
C ILE A 63 5.52 -15.86 3.88
N TYR A 64 5.84 -15.44 2.66
CA TYR A 64 6.60 -16.22 1.69
C TYR A 64 7.72 -15.39 1.09
N ASP A 65 8.91 -15.95 1.00
CA ASP A 65 10.01 -15.36 0.25
C ASP A 65 10.05 -15.97 -1.16
N VAL A 66 10.13 -15.12 -2.18
CA VAL A 66 10.24 -15.52 -3.58
C VAL A 66 11.44 -14.84 -4.22
N ARG A 67 12.16 -15.58 -5.06
CA ARG A 67 13.17 -14.99 -5.93
C ARG A 67 12.53 -14.72 -7.29
N TRP A 68 12.50 -13.45 -7.69
CA TRP A 68 11.99 -13.01 -8.99
C TRP A 68 13.11 -12.26 -9.72
N GLY A 69 13.54 -12.80 -10.86
CA GLY A 69 14.78 -12.38 -11.52
C GLY A 69 15.97 -12.43 -10.56
N ALA A 70 16.66 -11.28 -10.40
CA ALA A 70 17.83 -11.15 -9.54
C ALA A 70 17.53 -10.59 -8.13
N ARG A 71 16.26 -10.58 -7.70
CA ARG A 71 15.84 -9.96 -6.43
C ARG A 71 15.00 -10.92 -5.59
N ASP A 72 15.13 -10.78 -4.28
CA ASP A 72 14.27 -11.45 -3.32
C ASP A 72 13.13 -10.51 -2.93
N ILE A 73 11.90 -11.02 -3.01
CA ILE A 73 10.67 -10.31 -2.65
C ILE A 73 10.04 -11.07 -1.49
N ARG A 74 9.65 -10.34 -0.44
CA ARG A 74 8.85 -10.89 0.66
C ARG A 74 7.37 -10.66 0.38
N LEU A 75 6.62 -11.73 0.24
CA LEU A 75 5.19 -11.72 0.05
C LEU A 75 4.47 -11.83 1.39
N ILE A 76 3.48 -10.97 1.58
CA ILE A 76 2.61 -10.93 2.75
C ILE A 76 1.19 -11.23 2.26
N VAL A 77 0.69 -12.41 2.62
CA VAL A 77 -0.63 -12.91 2.25
C VAL A 77 -1.61 -12.62 3.39
N THR A 78 -2.30 -11.49 3.34
CA THR A 78 -3.03 -10.94 4.50
C THR A 78 -4.15 -11.83 5.04
N ARG A 79 -4.75 -12.71 4.22
CA ARG A 79 -5.74 -13.69 4.68
C ARG A 79 -5.14 -14.84 5.51
N GLN A 80 -3.83 -15.06 5.42
CA GLN A 80 -3.13 -16.10 6.16
C GLN A 80 -2.38 -15.55 7.37
N ILE A 81 -2.34 -14.22 7.55
CA ILE A 81 -1.67 -13.61 8.70
C ILE A 81 -2.51 -13.83 9.97
N PRO A 82 -1.92 -14.38 11.05
CA PRO A 82 -2.64 -14.60 12.29
C PRO A 82 -2.98 -13.29 13.01
N GLN A 83 -4.11 -13.29 13.72
CA GLN A 83 -4.57 -12.16 14.53
C GLN A 83 -3.72 -12.00 15.79
N GLU A 84 -2.61 -11.29 15.64
CA GLU A 84 -1.67 -11.00 16.72
C GLU A 84 -1.30 -9.51 16.69
N ARG A 85 -1.02 -8.92 17.86
CA ARG A 85 -0.72 -7.48 18.00
C ARG A 85 0.43 -7.04 17.08
N ARG A 86 1.50 -7.85 16.96
CA ARG A 86 2.63 -7.57 16.06
C ARG A 86 2.25 -7.51 14.57
N ASN A 87 1.14 -8.11 14.19
CA ASN A 87 0.64 -8.15 12.82
C ASN A 87 -0.41 -7.08 12.53
N ALA A 88 -0.74 -6.20 13.50
CA ALA A 88 -1.82 -5.24 13.38
C ALA A 88 -1.75 -4.41 12.09
N LEU A 89 -0.56 -3.97 11.68
CA LEU A 89 -0.34 -3.25 10.43
C LEU A 89 -0.84 -4.04 9.21
N TRP A 90 -0.43 -5.29 9.06
CA TRP A 90 -0.82 -6.14 7.92
C TRP A 90 -2.31 -6.50 7.96
N LEU A 91 -2.85 -6.67 9.16
CA LEU A 91 -4.26 -6.98 9.38
C LEU A 91 -5.17 -5.80 9.00
N MET A 92 -4.73 -4.54 9.16
CA MET A 92 -5.45 -3.36 8.65
C MET A 92 -5.62 -3.39 7.12
N PHE A 93 -4.68 -3.99 6.38
CA PHE A 93 -4.74 -4.13 4.93
C PHE A 93 -5.33 -5.48 4.46
N SER A 94 -5.93 -6.25 5.38
CA SER A 94 -6.63 -7.48 5.04
C SER A 94 -7.93 -7.21 4.27
N ALA A 95 -8.38 -8.20 3.50
CA ALA A 95 -9.75 -8.18 2.96
C ALA A 95 -10.76 -8.90 3.88
N VAL A 96 -10.29 -9.45 5.02
CA VAL A 96 -11.13 -10.12 6.01
C VAL A 96 -11.57 -9.08 7.04
N ARG A 97 -12.88 -8.80 7.11
CA ARG A 97 -13.45 -7.74 7.96
C ARG A 97 -13.01 -7.84 9.42
N GLU A 98 -12.97 -9.05 9.97
CA GLU A 98 -12.56 -9.29 11.35
C GLU A 98 -11.08 -8.98 11.58
N SER A 99 -10.21 -9.42 10.67
CA SER A 99 -8.79 -9.07 10.67
C SER A 99 -8.57 -7.56 10.60
N VAL A 100 -9.33 -6.85 9.75
CA VAL A 100 -9.25 -5.39 9.65
C VAL A 100 -9.65 -4.72 10.98
N ARG A 101 -10.78 -5.12 11.56
CA ARG A 101 -11.23 -4.60 12.88
C ARG A 101 -10.17 -4.81 13.95
N TYR A 102 -9.60 -6.01 14.02
CA TYR A 102 -8.53 -6.32 14.95
C TYR A 102 -7.31 -5.42 14.71
N GLY A 103 -6.85 -5.32 13.46
CA GLY A 103 -5.70 -4.52 13.06
C GLY A 103 -5.86 -3.05 13.47
N VAL A 104 -7.00 -2.43 13.15
CA VAL A 104 -7.28 -1.04 13.52
C VAL A 104 -7.32 -0.86 15.05
N SER A 105 -7.92 -1.80 15.78
CA SER A 105 -8.02 -1.70 17.24
C SER A 105 -6.71 -1.93 18.00
N LYS A 106 -5.74 -2.61 17.38
CA LYS A 106 -4.48 -3.04 18.03
C LYS A 106 -3.24 -2.37 17.45
N TYR A 107 -3.39 -1.55 16.42
CA TYR A 107 -2.28 -0.81 15.84
C TYR A 107 -1.95 0.40 16.73
N GLU A 108 -0.76 0.37 17.33
CA GLU A 108 -0.27 1.42 18.25
C GLU A 108 0.91 2.20 17.66
N GLY A 109 1.23 1.98 16.39
CA GLY A 109 2.26 2.78 15.75
C GLY A 109 1.80 4.21 15.55
N ARG A 110 2.76 5.13 15.56
CA ARG A 110 2.57 6.56 15.30
C ARG A 110 2.00 6.77 13.90
N LEU A 111 0.67 6.84 13.78
CA LEU A 111 -0.06 7.13 12.54
C LEU A 111 0.34 8.51 11.97
N ASP A 112 0.82 9.39 12.83
CA ASP A 112 1.41 10.70 12.56
C ASP A 112 2.82 10.63 11.93
N GLU A 113 3.59 9.58 12.19
CA GLU A 113 4.92 9.35 11.57
C GLU A 113 4.86 8.44 10.34
N MET A 114 3.71 7.82 10.06
CA MET A 114 3.51 7.12 8.82
C MET A 114 3.65 8.10 7.65
N SER A 115 4.27 7.64 6.55
CA SER A 115 4.30 8.45 5.32
C SER A 115 2.88 8.94 5.03
N SER A 116 2.75 10.21 4.63
CA SER A 116 1.45 10.83 4.36
C SER A 116 0.60 9.96 3.44
N THR A 117 1.22 9.16 2.56
CA THR A 117 0.56 8.17 1.72
C THR A 117 -0.07 7.01 2.49
N ILE A 118 0.60 6.39 3.48
CA ILE A 118 0.00 5.31 4.28
C ILE A 118 -1.08 5.89 5.21
N GLY A 119 -0.83 7.06 5.80
CA GLY A 119 -1.84 7.80 6.57
C GLY A 119 -3.08 8.13 5.73
N GLN A 120 -2.90 8.66 4.51
CA GLN A 120 -3.99 8.94 3.57
C GLN A 120 -4.70 7.67 3.10
N MET A 121 -3.97 6.56 2.87
CA MET A 121 -4.60 5.28 2.57
C MET A 121 -5.47 4.83 3.75
N LEU A 122 -4.95 4.85 4.98
CA LEU A 122 -5.69 4.46 6.18
C LEU A 122 -6.92 5.34 6.43
N VAL A 123 -6.81 6.65 6.21
CA VAL A 123 -7.95 7.59 6.27
C VAL A 123 -8.99 7.25 5.20
N LYS A 124 -8.58 7.05 3.93
CA LYS A 124 -9.52 6.65 2.86
C LYS A 124 -10.19 5.31 3.15
N TYR A 125 -9.46 4.36 3.72
CA TYR A 125 -10.04 3.09 4.16
C TYR A 125 -10.98 3.30 5.36
N GLN A 126 -10.60 4.03 6.41
CA GLN A 126 -11.47 4.31 7.57
C GLN A 126 -12.76 5.05 7.18
N VAL A 127 -12.67 6.06 6.32
CA VAL A 127 -13.82 6.82 5.80
C VAL A 127 -14.73 5.91 4.95
N GLY A 128 -14.15 4.98 4.19
CA GLY A 128 -14.89 3.97 3.42
C GLY A 128 -15.54 2.84 4.23
N TRP A 129 -15.30 2.74 5.55
CA TRP A 129 -15.88 1.69 6.40
C TRP A 129 -16.81 2.19 7.52
N ILE A 130 -16.83 3.50 7.83
CA ILE A 130 -17.87 4.09 8.69
C ILE A 130 -19.19 4.26 7.92
N ASN A 131 -19.14 4.38 6.59
CA ASN A 131 -20.32 4.33 5.73
C ASN A 131 -20.18 3.24 4.68
N ILE A 132 -21.19 2.38 4.61
CA ILE A 132 -21.36 1.30 3.63
C ILE A 132 -21.67 1.92 2.27
N MET A 133 -20.69 2.54 1.61
CA MET A 133 -20.75 2.84 0.18
C MET A 133 -19.36 2.63 -0.44
N PRO A 134 -19.26 1.94 -1.59
CA PRO A 134 -18.00 1.77 -2.28
C PRO A 134 -17.51 3.15 -2.75
N TYR A 135 -16.42 3.64 -2.16
CA TYR A 135 -15.77 4.89 -2.57
C TYR A 135 -15.39 4.80 -4.04
N THR A 136 -16.05 5.59 -4.87
CA THR A 136 -15.86 5.61 -6.32
C THR A 136 -14.80 6.63 -6.73
N VAL A 137 -14.32 6.54 -7.97
CA VAL A 137 -13.47 7.57 -8.58
C VAL A 137 -14.15 8.95 -8.57
N GLU A 138 -15.48 8.96 -8.61
CA GLU A 138 -16.29 10.17 -8.55
C GLU A 138 -16.30 10.78 -7.14
N ASP A 139 -16.35 9.95 -6.10
CA ASP A 139 -16.22 10.41 -4.72
C ASP A 139 -14.83 11.02 -4.46
N TYR A 140 -13.79 10.43 -5.05
CA TYR A 140 -12.43 10.99 -4.99
C TYR A 140 -12.33 12.36 -5.67
N ARG A 141 -12.93 12.55 -6.86
CA ARG A 141 -12.93 13.84 -7.55
C ARG A 141 -13.59 14.92 -6.70
N LYS A 142 -14.78 14.65 -6.17
CA LYS A 142 -15.56 15.59 -5.34
C LYS A 142 -14.86 15.95 -4.03
N GLU A 143 -14.06 15.04 -3.48
CA GLU A 143 -13.27 15.30 -2.28
C GLU A 143 -12.01 16.11 -2.59
N LEU A 144 -11.34 15.80 -3.71
CA LEU A 144 -10.19 16.56 -4.19
C LEU A 144 -10.57 18.00 -4.48
N GLU A 145 -11.69 18.24 -5.17
CA GLU A 145 -12.23 19.56 -5.45
C GLU A 145 -12.51 20.34 -4.16
N ARG A 146 -13.15 19.71 -3.16
CA ARG A 146 -13.42 20.34 -1.86
C ARG A 146 -12.15 20.70 -1.10
N ASN A 147 -11.14 19.82 -1.12
CA ASN A 147 -9.87 20.05 -0.44
C ASN A 147 -9.04 21.14 -1.13
N VAL A 148 -9.01 21.14 -2.46
CA VAL A 148 -8.38 22.21 -3.25
C VAL A 148 -9.05 23.54 -2.94
N LEU A 149 -10.39 23.62 -3.00
CA LEU A 149 -11.13 24.82 -2.64
C LEU A 149 -10.80 25.30 -1.22
N ARG A 150 -10.75 24.41 -0.24
CA ARG A 150 -10.39 24.76 1.16
C ARG A 150 -8.94 25.24 1.31
N SER A 151 -8.03 24.76 0.48
CA SER A 151 -6.61 25.14 0.51
C SER A 151 -6.30 26.47 -0.19
N LEU A 152 -7.21 26.94 -1.06
CA LEU A 152 -7.07 28.22 -1.74
C LEU A 152 -7.43 29.40 -0.82
N THR A 153 -6.71 30.51 -0.98
CA THR A 153 -7.02 31.78 -0.29
C THR A 153 -8.34 32.37 -0.82
N PRO A 154 -9.03 33.22 -0.04
CA PRO A 154 -10.30 33.81 -0.46
C PRO A 154 -10.23 34.51 -1.83
N GLU A 155 -9.12 35.18 -2.13
CA GLU A 155 -8.89 35.91 -3.38
C GLU A 155 -8.87 34.95 -4.57
N ARG A 156 -8.15 33.83 -4.45
CA ARG A 156 -8.06 32.76 -5.47
C ARG A 156 -9.38 32.03 -5.69
N ARG A 157 -10.27 31.99 -4.68
CA ARG A 157 -11.63 31.44 -4.84
C ARG A 157 -12.54 32.38 -5.63
N LEU A 158 -12.35 33.69 -5.48
CA LEU A 158 -13.15 34.72 -6.14
C LEU A 158 -12.79 34.91 -7.62
N GLU A 159 -11.53 34.64 -8.02
CA GLU A 159 -11.09 34.67 -9.43
C GLU A 159 -11.92 33.76 -10.35
N GLY A 160 -12.47 32.65 -9.81
CA GLY A 160 -13.31 31.71 -10.56
C GLY A 160 -14.80 32.10 -10.66
N LEU A 161 -15.23 33.15 -9.96
CA LEU A 161 -16.62 33.66 -9.97
C LEU A 161 -16.79 34.90 -10.87
N SER A 162 -15.68 35.45 -11.39
CA SER A 162 -15.66 36.61 -12.28
C SER A 162 -15.74 36.24 -13.78
N GLN A 163 -16.50 35.20 -14.14
CA GLN A 163 -16.88 34.90 -15.52
C GLN A 163 -18.33 35.28 -15.81
#